data_AF-A0A847I020-F1
#
_entry.id   AF-A0A847I020-F1
#
_cell.length_a   1.000
_cell.length_b   1.000
_cell.length_c   1.000
_cell.angle_alpha   90.00
_cell.angle_beta   90.00
_cell.angle_gamma   90.00
#
_symmetry.space_group_name_H-M   'P 1'
#
loop_
_entity.id
_entity.type
_entity.pdbx_description
1 polymer ?
#
loop_
_entity_poly.entity_id
_entity_poly.type
_entity_poly.pdbx_seq_one_letter_code
_entity_poly.pdbx_strand_id
1 'polypeptide(L)'
;MRPPRVQVLCPVTGKPVDPEVSTLWNGVRIYFASAEAKATWEKDPQRYAAKLEESYTFQSVCPCGYGDIRPDVSLEYKGRTLYFCCPGCREGFKRNPEAMLKQVDEQIAANKLKWERWRAAQQPPAREQGRGPATQDAPGGP
;
A
#
# COMPACT_ATOMS: atom_id res chain seq x y z
N MET A 1 7.13 3.49 -13.81
CA MET A 1 5.94 2.63 -13.59
C MET A 1 5.27 3.07 -12.29
N ARG A 2 3.95 3.30 -12.27
CA ARG A 2 3.23 3.67 -11.03
C ARG A 2 3.22 2.49 -10.04
N PRO A 3 3.44 2.71 -8.74
CA PRO A 3 3.33 1.65 -7.74
C PRO A 3 1.87 1.17 -7.62
N PRO A 4 1.63 -0.10 -7.26
CA PRO A 4 0.29 -0.62 -7.08
C PRO A 4 -0.43 0.00 -5.86
N ARG A 5 0.32 0.55 -4.90
CA ARG A 5 -0.24 1.22 -3.72
C ARG A 5 0.43 2.56 -3.49
N VAL A 6 -0.31 3.50 -2.90
CA VAL A 6 0.14 4.86 -2.59
C VAL A 6 -0.14 5.14 -1.11
N GLN A 7 0.84 5.68 -0.39
CA GLN A 7 0.65 6.10 0.98
C GLN A 7 -0.19 7.39 0.98
N VAL A 8 -1.31 7.36 1.68
CA VAL A 8 -2.25 8.48 1.74
C VAL A 8 -2.43 9.01 3.15
N LEU A 9 -2.18 8.19 4.18
CA LEU A 9 -2.26 8.61 5.57
C LEU A 9 -0.88 8.58 6.24
N CYS A 10 -0.73 9.42 7.25
CA CYS A 10 0.42 9.41 8.12
C CYS A 10 0.28 8.25 9.13
N PRO A 11 1.26 7.36 9.26
CA PRO A 11 1.18 6.21 10.17
C PRO A 11 1.14 6.62 11.64
N VAL A 12 1.58 7.84 11.96
CA VAL A 12 1.63 8.36 13.34
C VAL A 12 0.33 9.08 13.72
N THR A 13 -0.24 9.88 12.81
CA THR A 13 -1.36 10.77 13.13
C THR A 13 -2.68 10.41 12.45
N GLY A 14 -2.66 9.56 11.43
CA GLY A 14 -3.82 9.24 10.59
C GLY A 14 -4.30 10.37 9.67
N LYS A 15 -3.60 11.51 9.65
CA LYS A 15 -3.91 12.65 8.75
C LYS A 15 -3.34 12.41 7.35
N PRO A 16 -3.82 13.11 6.31
CA PRO A 16 -3.21 13.09 4.98
C PRO A 16 -1.70 13.38 5.04
N VAL A 17 -0.92 12.64 4.26
CA VAL A 17 0.54 12.87 4.19
C VAL A 17 0.88 14.12 3.40
N ASP A 18 1.96 14.77 3.82
CA ASP A 18 2.65 15.80 3.06
C ASP A 18 3.78 15.12 2.25
N PRO A 19 3.79 15.25 0.91
CA PRO A 19 4.85 14.66 0.07
C PRO A 19 6.25 15.22 0.35
N GLU A 20 6.36 16.39 0.97
CA GLU A 20 7.65 17.01 1.31
C GLU A 20 8.25 16.45 2.61
N VAL A 21 7.43 15.86 3.48
CA VAL A 21 7.88 15.31 4.76
C VAL A 21 8.03 13.80 4.67
N SER A 22 9.27 13.33 4.48
CA SER A 22 9.54 11.89 4.38
C SER A 22 10.84 11.43 5.05
N THR A 23 10.94 10.11 5.22
CA THR A 23 12.16 9.39 5.63
C THR A 23 12.30 8.09 4.83
N LEU A 24 13.51 7.52 4.78
CA LEU A 24 13.76 6.22 4.15
C LEU A 24 13.84 5.15 5.24
N TRP A 25 13.00 4.12 5.16
CA TRP A 25 12.99 3.01 6.11
C TRP A 25 12.88 1.67 5.38
N ASN A 26 13.80 0.75 5.63
CA ASN A 26 13.87 -0.55 4.94
C ASN A 26 13.82 -0.44 3.40
N GLY A 27 14.48 0.60 2.85
CA GLY A 27 14.51 0.86 1.41
C GLY A 27 13.21 1.44 0.83
N VAL A 28 12.21 1.74 1.67
CA VAL A 28 10.93 2.34 1.27
C VAL A 28 10.84 3.77 1.80
N ARG A 29 10.39 4.70 0.96
CA ARG A 29 10.11 6.07 1.39
C ARG A 29 8.77 6.13 2.10
N ILE A 30 8.76 6.65 3.32
CA ILE A 30 7.58 6.86 4.14
C ILE A 30 7.34 8.35 4.29
N TYR A 31 6.10 8.76 4.10
CA TYR A 31 5.63 10.13 4.20
C TYR A 31 4.88 10.38 5.51
N PHE A 32 4.89 11.63 5.96
CA PHE A 32 4.27 12.05 7.23
C PHE A 32 3.43 13.30 7.03
N ALA A 33 2.49 13.53 7.94
CA ALA A 33 1.66 14.72 7.90
C ALA A 33 2.40 15.98 8.39
N SER A 34 3.49 15.81 9.14
CA SER A 34 4.29 16.92 9.68
C SER A 34 5.68 16.45 10.13
N ALA A 35 6.59 17.41 10.35
CA ALA A 35 7.93 17.13 10.86
C ALA A 35 7.91 16.47 12.26
N GLU A 36 6.94 16.81 13.10
CA GLU A 36 6.77 16.22 14.44
C GLU A 36 6.32 14.76 14.33
N ALA A 37 5.44 14.43 13.39
CA ALA A 37 5.05 13.06 13.12
C ALA A 37 6.24 12.23 12.62
N LYS A 38 7.07 12.79 11.74
CA LYS A 38 8.34 12.15 11.31
C LYS A 38 9.28 11.91 12.49
N ALA A 39 9.52 12.91 13.33
CA ALA A 39 10.38 12.78 14.50
C ALA A 39 9.85 11.77 15.52
N THR A 40 8.53 11.63 15.62
CA THR A 40 7.88 10.62 16.47
C THR A 40 8.07 9.21 15.91
N TRP A 41 7.92 9.03 14.59
CA TRP A 41 8.20 7.77 13.91
C TRP A 41 9.65 7.33 14.10
N GLU A 42 10.62 8.23 13.92
CA GLU A 42 12.06 7.89 13.95
C GLU A 42 12.54 7.37 15.32
N LYS A 43 11.81 7.67 16.40
CA LYS A 43 12.10 7.13 17.74
C LYS A 43 11.70 5.66 17.90
N ASP A 44 10.64 5.23 17.24
CA ASP A 44 10.12 3.86 17.32
C ASP A 44 9.31 3.49 16.05
N PRO A 45 9.98 3.24 14.91
CA PRO A 45 9.29 2.89 13.67
C PRO A 45 8.46 1.61 13.79
N GLN A 46 8.95 0.66 14.60
CA GLN A 46 8.35 -0.65 14.75
C GLN A 46 6.96 -0.57 15.37
N ARG A 47 6.76 0.33 16.35
CA ARG A 47 5.45 0.63 16.94
C ARG A 47 4.39 1.02 15.92
N TYR A 48 4.79 1.66 14.83
CA TYR A 48 3.88 2.18 13.81
C TYR A 48 3.83 1.31 12.55
N ALA A 49 4.55 0.19 12.48
CA ALA A 49 4.62 -0.65 11.29
C ALA A 49 3.24 -1.16 10.81
N ALA A 50 2.36 -1.54 11.75
CA ALA A 50 0.98 -1.93 11.42
C ALA A 50 0.17 -0.76 10.84
N LYS A 51 0.29 0.43 11.45
CA LYS A 51 -0.38 1.65 10.98
C LYS A 51 0.17 2.13 9.64
N LEU A 52 1.45 1.90 9.35
CA LEU A 52 2.01 2.14 8.05
C LEU A 52 1.33 1.27 6.99
N GLU A 53 1.13 -0.02 7.22
CA GLU A 53 0.46 -0.89 6.25
C GLU A 53 -1.01 -0.47 6.01
N GLU A 54 -1.71 -0.02 7.05
CA GLU A 54 -3.08 0.53 6.97
C GLU A 54 -3.15 1.89 6.25
N SER A 55 -2.03 2.60 6.13
CA SER A 55 -1.99 3.97 5.59
C SER A 55 -1.96 4.07 4.06
N TYR A 56 -1.97 2.92 3.38
CA TYR A 56 -1.94 2.84 1.92
C TYR A 56 -3.32 2.62 1.32
N THR A 57 -3.51 3.16 0.12
CA THR A 57 -4.61 2.79 -0.77
C THR A 57 -4.08 2.07 -2.01
N PHE A 58 -4.88 1.16 -2.57
CA PHE A 58 -4.63 0.58 -3.89
C PHE A 58 -5.19 1.42 -5.03
N GLN A 59 -5.84 2.55 -4.73
CA GLN A 59 -6.18 3.53 -5.73
C GLN A 59 -4.92 4.34 -6.06
N SER A 60 -4.32 4.15 -7.24
CA SER A 60 -3.09 4.87 -7.61
C SER A 60 -3.31 5.99 -8.63
N VAL A 61 -4.53 6.12 -9.18
CA VAL A 61 -4.86 7.15 -10.17
C VAL A 61 -6.24 7.74 -9.92
N CYS A 62 -6.42 8.98 -10.37
CA CYS A 62 -7.71 9.65 -10.31
C CYS A 62 -8.68 9.03 -11.33
N PRO A 63 -9.93 8.72 -10.93
CA PRO A 63 -10.92 8.18 -11.86
C PRO A 63 -11.38 9.18 -12.92
N CYS A 64 -11.32 10.47 -12.63
CA CYS A 64 -11.82 11.53 -13.52
C CYS A 64 -10.85 11.92 -14.64
N GLY A 65 -9.54 11.69 -14.47
CA GLY A 65 -8.53 12.25 -15.37
C GLY A 65 -7.17 11.56 -15.36
N TYR A 66 -7.05 10.36 -14.77
CA TYR A 66 -5.84 9.51 -14.76
C TYR A 66 -4.54 10.13 -14.22
N GLY A 67 -4.60 11.34 -13.66
CA GLY A 67 -3.53 11.95 -12.89
C GLY A 67 -3.25 11.20 -11.58
N ASP A 68 -2.09 11.46 -10.98
CA ASP A 68 -1.74 10.89 -9.68
C ASP A 68 -2.69 11.41 -8.60
N ILE A 69 -3.08 10.54 -7.69
CA ILE A 69 -3.95 10.93 -6.58
C ILE A 69 -3.20 11.81 -5.59
N ARG A 70 -3.94 12.72 -4.95
CA ARG A 70 -3.44 13.56 -3.88
C ARG A 70 -4.08 13.16 -2.54
N PRO A 71 -3.27 12.91 -1.49
CA PRO A 71 -3.77 12.57 -0.17
C PRO A 71 -4.74 13.59 0.43
N ASP A 72 -4.54 14.88 0.14
CA ASP A 72 -5.36 15.99 0.64
C ASP A 72 -6.65 16.21 -0.16
N VAL A 73 -6.82 15.53 -1.30
CA VAL A 73 -8.01 15.63 -2.14
C VAL A 73 -8.76 14.31 -2.11
N SER A 74 -9.59 14.13 -1.08
CA SER A 74 -10.36 12.92 -0.86
C SER A 74 -11.85 13.18 -0.59
N LEU A 75 -12.65 12.11 -0.64
CA LEU A 75 -14.08 12.08 -0.31
C LEU A 75 -14.46 10.74 0.30
N GLU A 76 -15.16 10.77 1.43
CA GLU A 76 -15.85 9.60 1.98
C GLU A 76 -17.11 9.30 1.17
N TYR A 77 -17.21 8.08 0.66
CA TYR A 77 -18.35 7.65 -0.14
C TYR A 77 -18.63 6.17 0.08
N LYS A 78 -19.85 5.82 0.51
CA LYS A 78 -20.29 4.43 0.78
C LYS A 78 -19.32 3.65 1.70
N GLY A 79 -18.83 4.29 2.76
CA GLY A 79 -17.97 3.66 3.76
C GLY A 79 -16.52 3.45 3.34
N ARG A 80 -16.06 4.12 2.28
CA ARG A 80 -14.64 4.15 1.89
C ARG A 80 -14.19 5.54 1.46
N THR A 81 -12.89 5.79 1.60
CA THR A 81 -12.24 7.00 1.09
C THR A 81 -11.86 6.84 -0.38
N LEU A 82 -12.24 7.82 -1.20
CA LEU A 82 -11.81 7.97 -2.58
C LEU A 82 -10.86 9.16 -2.72
N TYR A 83 -9.83 9.03 -3.53
CA TYR A 83 -8.82 10.07 -3.75
C TYR A 83 -8.86 10.61 -5.18
N PHE A 84 -8.45 11.87 -5.35
CA PHE A 84 -8.52 12.57 -6.63
C PHE A 84 -7.23 13.35 -6.88
N CYS A 85 -6.97 13.70 -8.15
CA CYS A 85 -5.80 14.50 -8.50
C CYS A 85 -6.02 16.01 -8.25
N CYS A 86 -7.28 16.47 -8.15
CA CYS A 86 -7.60 17.87 -7.90
C CYS A 86 -9.03 18.05 -7.34
N PRO A 87 -9.32 19.20 -6.69
CA PRO A 87 -10.65 19.48 -6.15
C PRO A 87 -11.77 19.42 -7.20
N GLY A 88 -11.50 19.84 -8.44
CA GLY A 88 -12.46 19.76 -9.54
C GLY A 88 -12.89 18.33 -9.87
N CYS A 89 -11.98 17.36 -9.78
CA CYS A 89 -12.29 15.94 -9.96
C CYS A 89 -13.16 15.41 -8.81
N ARG A 90 -12.87 15.81 -7.56
CA ARG A 90 -13.70 15.47 -6.40
C ARG A 90 -15.14 15.97 -6.58
N GLU A 91 -15.31 17.23 -6.97
CA GLU A 91 -16.65 17.80 -7.21
C GLU A 91 -17.33 17.17 -8.45
N GLY A 92 -16.56 16.80 -9.47
CA GLY A 92 -17.05 16.04 -10.62
C GLY A 92 -17.60 14.67 -10.23
N PHE A 93 -16.90 13.94 -9.37
CA PHE A 93 -17.35 12.67 -8.84
C PHE A 93 -18.68 12.78 -8.10
N LYS A 94 -18.89 13.82 -7.28
CA LYS A 94 -20.16 14.03 -6.56
C LYS A 94 -21.38 14.17 -7.50
N ARG A 95 -21.18 14.66 -8.73
CA ARG A 95 -22.27 14.82 -9.72
C ARG A 95 -22.63 13.52 -10.42
N ASN A 96 -21.67 12.62 -10.62
CA ASN A 96 -21.90 11.33 -11.28
C ASN A 96 -20.97 10.24 -10.71
N PRO A 97 -21.22 9.78 -9.48
CA PRO A 97 -20.35 8.83 -8.81
C PRO A 97 -20.40 7.45 -9.47
N GLU A 98 -21.59 7.02 -9.89
CA GLU A 98 -21.82 5.68 -10.46
C GLU A 98 -21.00 5.43 -11.73
N ALA A 99 -20.86 6.44 -12.60
CA ALA A 99 -20.04 6.35 -13.80
C ALA A 99 -18.55 6.08 -13.50
N MET A 100 -18.07 6.44 -12.31
CA MET A 100 -16.65 6.39 -11.96
C MET A 100 -16.30 5.25 -11.00
N LEU A 101 -17.27 4.72 -10.25
CA LEU A 101 -17.03 3.67 -9.25
C LEU A 101 -16.45 2.40 -9.86
N LYS A 102 -17.02 1.94 -10.98
CA LYS A 102 -16.55 0.72 -11.66
C LYS A 102 -15.04 0.79 -11.97
N GLN A 103 -14.59 1.92 -12.51
CA GLN A 103 -13.18 2.13 -12.84
C GLN A 103 -12.29 2.14 -11.59
N VAL A 104 -12.76 2.77 -10.50
CA VAL A 104 -12.01 2.76 -9.23
C VAL A 104 -11.89 1.34 -8.68
N ASP A 105 -12.97 0.57 -8.74
CA ASP A 105 -13.02 -0.80 -8.20
C ASP A 105 -12.09 -1.74 -8.96
N GLU A 106 -12.15 -1.69 -10.30
CA GLU A 106 -11.27 -2.46 -11.18
C GLU A 106 -9.81 -2.10 -10.95
N GLN A 107 -9.49 -0.81 -10.80
CA GLN A 107 -8.13 -0.37 -10.48
C GLN A 107 -7.67 -0.94 -9.13
N ILE A 108 -8.45 -0.75 -8.07
CA ILE A 108 -8.11 -1.21 -6.73
C ILE A 108 -7.89 -2.72 -6.73
N ALA A 109 -8.76 -3.48 -7.37
CA ALA A 109 -8.66 -4.93 -7.46
C ALA A 109 -7.39 -5.38 -8.22
N ALA A 110 -7.12 -4.78 -9.38
CA ALA A 110 -5.94 -5.11 -10.19
C ALA A 110 -4.64 -4.78 -9.45
N ASN A 111 -4.59 -3.61 -8.80
CA ASN A 111 -3.44 -3.17 -8.03
C ASN A 111 -3.21 -4.04 -6.79
N LYS A 112 -4.27 -4.41 -6.08
CA LYS A 112 -4.20 -5.33 -4.93
C LYS A 112 -3.63 -6.70 -5.34
N LEU A 113 -4.17 -7.29 -6.42
CA LEU A 113 -3.67 -8.56 -6.95
C LEU A 113 -2.18 -8.47 -7.33
N LYS A 114 -1.76 -7.38 -7.99
CA LYS A 114 -0.36 -7.16 -8.35
C LYS A 114 0.54 -7.09 -7.11
N TRP A 115 0.10 -6.37 -6.08
CA TRP A 115 0.83 -6.24 -4.82
C TRP A 115 0.97 -7.57 -4.07
N GLU A 116 -0.11 -8.34 -3.97
CA GLU A 116 -0.12 -9.64 -3.29
C GLU A 116 0.83 -10.63 -3.96
N ARG A 117 0.82 -10.69 -5.30
CA ARG A 117 1.78 -11.51 -6.07
C ARG A 117 3.23 -11.12 -5.80
N TRP A 118 3.52 -9.82 -5.80
CA TRP A 118 4.87 -9.32 -5.52
C TRP A 118 5.31 -9.60 -4.09
N ARG A 119 4.41 -9.47 -3.11
CA ARG A 119 4.70 -9.75 -1.69
C ARG A 119 4.94 -11.24 -1.46
N ALA A 120 4.14 -12.11 -2.06
CA ALA A 120 4.33 -13.56 -1.99
C ALA A 120 5.67 -13.99 -2.58
N ALA A 121 6.12 -13.37 -3.68
CA ALA A 121 7.42 -13.67 -4.29
C ALA A 121 8.63 -13.28 -3.41
N GLN A 122 8.47 -12.33 -2.48
CA GLN A 122 9.54 -11.90 -1.57
C GLN A 122 9.53 -12.62 -0.21
N GLN A 123 8.44 -13.32 0.12
CA GLN A 123 8.37 -14.19 1.30
C GLN A 123 8.43 -15.63 0.80
N PRO A 124 9.64 -16.18 0.52
CA PRO A 124 9.72 -17.58 0.14
C PRO A 124 9.06 -18.42 1.25
N PRO A 125 8.31 -19.48 0.90
CA PRO A 125 7.72 -20.35 1.90
C PRO A 125 8.83 -20.82 2.84
N ALA A 126 8.54 -20.82 4.14
CA ALA A 126 9.43 -21.41 5.13
C ALA A 126 9.79 -22.81 4.65
N ARG A 127 11.08 -23.04 4.36
CA ARG A 127 11.60 -24.35 3.94
C ARG A 127 11.02 -25.41 4.89
N GLU A 128 10.25 -26.33 4.34
CA GLU A 128 9.80 -27.55 5.00
C GLU A 128 11.05 -28.35 5.38
N GLN A 129 11.58 -28.11 6.58
CA GLN A 129 12.65 -28.92 7.14
C GLN A 129 12.01 -30.24 7.61
N GLY A 130 12.15 -31.31 6.82
CA GLY A 130 11.87 -32.65 7.30
C GLY A 130 11.23 -33.61 6.31
N ARG A 131 11.95 -33.97 5.24
CA ARG A 131 11.85 -35.32 4.65
C ARG A 131 13.19 -35.69 4.04
N GLY A 132 14.08 -36.22 4.87
CA GLY A 132 15.27 -36.92 4.39
C GLY A 132 14.85 -38.15 3.58
N PRO A 133 15.62 -38.56 2.57
CA PRO A 133 15.29 -39.72 1.76
C PRO A 133 15.37 -41.00 2.60
N ALA A 134 14.39 -41.88 2.39
CA ALA A 134 14.36 -43.23 2.93
C ALA A 134 15.65 -43.97 2.55
N THR A 135 16.43 -44.36 3.55
CA THR A 135 17.61 -45.21 3.39
C THR A 135 17.16 -46.59 2.96
N GLN A 136 17.56 -47.01 1.76
CA GLN A 136 17.50 -48.40 1.35
C GLN A 136 18.80 -49.07 1.81
N ASP A 137 18.63 -50.16 2.56
CA ASP A 137 19.68 -51.10 2.94
C ASP A 137 20.51 -51.58 1.74
N ALA A 138 21.83 -51.60 1.91
CA ALA A 138 22.69 -52.59 1.26
C ALA A 138 24.02 -52.77 2.04
N PRO A 139 24.56 -54.00 2.13
CA PRO A 139 25.67 -54.33 3.02
C PRO A 139 27.05 -54.35 2.32
N GLY A 140 28.09 -54.06 3.11
CA GLY A 140 29.36 -54.80 3.20
C GLY A 140 30.29 -54.98 1.97
N GLY A 141 31.37 -54.20 1.97
CA GLY A 141 32.76 -54.63 1.65
C GLY A 141 33.16 -54.76 0.17
N PRO A 142 34.44 -55.05 -0.13
CA PRO A 142 35.63 -55.14 0.75
C PRO A 142 36.47 -53.87 0.83
#